data_AF-A0A451DAK3-F1
#
_entry.id   AF-A0A451DAK3-F1
#
_cell.length_a   1.000
_cell.length_b   1.000
_cell.length_c   1.000
_cell.angle_alpha   90.00
_cell.angle_beta   90.00
_cell.angle_gamma   90.00
#
_symmetry.space_group_name_H-M   'P 1'
#
loop_
_entity.id
_entity.type
_entity.pdbx_description
1 polymer ?
#
loop_
_entity_poly.entity_id
_entity_poly.type
_entity_poly.pdbx_seq_one_letter_code
_entity_poly.pdbx_strand_id
1 'polypeptide(L)'
;MLDLFSALDFHTGYLLFIALFFILFYEAINGFHDTANAVATVIYTRALSSQLAVVMSGIFNFFGVLLGGLSVAYAIVHLLPTDLLLNIRSTHGLIMLCSMLLAAIIWNLSTWYFGLPASSSHTLIGGIIGISLTHAWITHNSLVEALNIPKMLNILLSLIISPLFGFIIAGSLIFVLRKYWSGNKKRQRIHMTPGERERFDGKRKPPFWTRVALILSAIGVSYSHGANDGQKGIGLMMLVLIAVAPAGFAVNMNASGYDIFRTRSAVHHLYQYYSQRPAIFLKKIHQVSPITPITDSASQPQNRMKSRCDISDTFLTIIKAQEILDNLVNYHTINIEQRIYLRHLLMCIANTVDKVSLLPNTPPIDQILLSKLKKDLLNTIEYAPIWIIMMVAIALSLGTMTGWRRIATTIGEKVGKKGMTYAQGMSAQLTAAVSIGVASYTGIPVSTTHILSSSVAGTILLSGGGIQLRTVKIILIAWLLTLPISMLLSGALYALAIKIM
;
A
#
# COMPACT_ATOMS: atom_id res chain seq x y z
N MET A 1 -14.43 24.12 -1.41
CA MET A 1 -13.74 22.89 -1.89
C MET A 1 -13.26 23.08 -3.32
N LEU A 2 -14.13 23.54 -4.24
CA LEU A 2 -13.72 24.00 -5.57
C LEU A 2 -12.83 25.27 -5.51
N ASP A 3 -12.99 26.10 -4.47
CA ASP A 3 -12.17 27.30 -4.25
C ASP A 3 -10.68 26.97 -3.97
N LEU A 4 -10.38 25.73 -3.58
CA LEU A 4 -9.00 25.29 -3.41
C LEU A 4 -8.28 25.10 -4.75
N PHE A 5 -9.05 24.82 -5.81
CA PHE A 5 -8.54 24.58 -7.16
C PHE A 5 -8.68 25.80 -8.06
N SER A 6 -9.52 26.79 -7.70
CA SER A 6 -9.68 28.03 -8.46
C SER A 6 -8.45 28.95 -8.41
N ALA A 7 -7.55 28.73 -7.45
CA ALA A 7 -6.29 29.46 -7.33
C ALA A 7 -5.14 28.83 -8.14
N LEU A 8 -5.36 27.71 -8.84
CA LEU A 8 -4.35 27.05 -9.67
C LEU A 8 -4.40 27.59 -11.10
N ASP A 9 -3.22 27.76 -11.70
CA ASP A 9 -3.11 28.04 -13.14
C ASP A 9 -3.81 26.96 -13.96
N PHE A 10 -4.42 27.35 -15.08
CA PHE A 10 -5.19 26.44 -15.94
C PHE A 10 -4.38 25.19 -16.35
N HIS A 11 -3.11 25.34 -16.70
CA HIS A 11 -2.22 24.22 -17.05
C HIS A 11 -2.01 23.25 -15.88
N THR A 12 -1.77 23.76 -14.68
CA THR A 12 -1.58 22.96 -13.46
C THR A 12 -2.88 22.25 -13.06
N GLY A 13 -4.02 22.94 -13.16
CA GLY A 13 -5.34 22.36 -12.93
C GLY A 13 -5.68 21.23 -13.90
N TYR A 14 -5.34 21.40 -15.19
CA TYR A 14 -5.54 20.37 -16.21
C TYR A 14 -4.65 19.14 -15.98
N LEU A 15 -3.36 19.33 -15.72
CA LEU A 15 -2.43 18.23 -15.40
C LEU A 15 -2.83 17.50 -14.11
N LEU A 16 -3.31 18.24 -13.10
CA LEU A 16 -3.86 17.65 -11.88
C LEU A 16 -5.07 16.76 -12.21
N PHE A 17 -6.02 17.24 -13.02
CA PHE A 17 -7.18 16.44 -13.42
C PHE A 17 -6.75 15.14 -14.12
N ILE A 18 -5.80 15.21 -15.05
CA ILE A 18 -5.24 14.01 -15.72
C ILE A 18 -4.60 13.06 -14.69
N ALA A 19 -3.78 13.59 -13.78
CA ALA A 19 -3.12 12.77 -12.76
C ALA A 19 -4.14 12.04 -11.87
N LEU A 20 -5.17 12.73 -11.39
CA LEU A 20 -6.23 12.13 -10.58
C LEU A 20 -7.01 11.07 -11.39
N PHE A 21 -7.29 11.35 -12.67
CA PHE A 21 -7.93 10.38 -13.56
C PHE A 21 -7.08 9.13 -13.75
N PHE A 22 -5.76 9.27 -13.97
CA PHE A 22 -4.84 8.13 -14.08
C PHE A 22 -4.78 7.31 -12.80
N ILE A 23 -4.83 7.92 -11.62
CA ILE A 23 -4.87 7.18 -10.36
C ILE A 23 -6.16 6.36 -10.26
N LEU A 24 -7.33 6.96 -10.55
CA LEU A 24 -8.60 6.23 -10.52
C LEU A 24 -8.64 5.11 -11.57
N PHE A 25 -8.10 5.36 -12.76
CA PHE A 25 -8.03 4.35 -13.81
C PHE A 25 -7.07 3.21 -13.45
N TYR A 26 -5.90 3.54 -12.89
CA TYR A 26 -4.97 2.56 -12.34
C TYR A 26 -5.63 1.70 -11.25
N GLU A 27 -6.41 2.30 -10.36
CA GLU A 27 -7.11 1.57 -9.31
C GLU A 27 -8.22 0.66 -9.87
N ALA A 28 -8.97 1.13 -10.86
CA ALA A 28 -9.93 0.30 -11.58
C ALA A 28 -9.24 -0.89 -12.27
N ILE A 29 -8.03 -0.68 -12.81
CA ILE A 29 -7.22 -1.75 -13.37
C ILE A 29 -6.83 -2.77 -12.31
N ASN A 30 -6.33 -2.32 -11.17
CA ASN A 30 -6.03 -3.20 -10.03
C ASN A 30 -7.24 -4.02 -9.62
N GLY A 31 -8.41 -3.36 -9.58
CA GLY A 31 -9.69 -3.99 -9.31
C GLY A 31 -9.93 -5.23 -10.16
N PHE A 32 -9.85 -5.15 -11.49
CA PHE A 32 -10.09 -6.32 -12.33
C PHE A 32 -8.97 -7.35 -12.30
N HIS A 33 -7.71 -6.94 -12.10
CA HIS A 33 -6.57 -7.84 -11.99
C HIS A 33 -6.73 -8.80 -10.81
N ASP A 34 -7.03 -8.22 -9.66
CA ASP A 34 -7.09 -8.95 -8.40
C ASP A 34 -8.48 -9.55 -8.10
N THR A 35 -9.52 -9.18 -8.87
CA THR A 35 -10.82 -9.87 -8.81
C THR A 35 -10.67 -11.37 -9.00
N ALA A 36 -9.89 -11.74 -10.01
CA ALA A 36 -9.66 -13.14 -10.34
C ALA A 36 -9.16 -13.95 -9.14
N ASN A 37 -8.38 -13.31 -8.25
CA ASN A 37 -7.88 -13.92 -7.03
C ASN A 37 -9.05 -14.26 -6.07
N ALA A 38 -9.95 -13.30 -5.81
CA ALA A 38 -11.03 -13.52 -4.86
C ALA A 38 -12.15 -14.46 -5.37
N VAL A 39 -12.52 -14.37 -6.66
CA VAL A 39 -13.69 -15.10 -7.18
C VAL A 39 -13.40 -16.40 -7.91
N ALA A 40 -12.18 -16.64 -8.42
CA ALA A 40 -11.89 -17.86 -9.17
C ALA A 40 -12.24 -19.11 -8.37
N THR A 41 -11.85 -19.16 -7.10
CA THR A 41 -12.14 -20.29 -6.21
C THR A 41 -13.64 -20.60 -6.10
N VAL A 42 -14.50 -19.62 -5.90
CA VAL A 42 -15.95 -19.78 -5.69
C VAL A 42 -16.65 -20.15 -7.00
N ILE A 43 -16.17 -19.59 -8.11
CA ILE A 43 -16.69 -19.87 -9.46
C ILE A 43 -16.32 -21.29 -9.87
N TYR A 44 -15.04 -21.66 -9.77
CA TYR A 44 -14.54 -22.96 -10.20
C TYR A 44 -14.98 -24.10 -9.27
N THR A 45 -15.20 -23.82 -7.99
CA THR A 45 -15.86 -24.77 -7.07
C THR A 45 -17.38 -24.84 -7.27
N ARG A 46 -17.97 -24.06 -8.19
CA ARG A 46 -19.43 -24.00 -8.42
C ARG A 46 -20.22 -23.64 -7.15
N ALA A 47 -19.60 -22.90 -6.23
CA ALA A 47 -20.23 -22.43 -4.99
C ALA A 47 -21.16 -21.22 -5.25
N LEU A 48 -20.82 -20.37 -6.22
CA LEU A 48 -21.61 -19.21 -6.61
C LEU A 48 -21.53 -19.01 -8.13
N SER A 49 -22.56 -18.39 -8.73
CA SER A 49 -22.49 -18.00 -10.14
C SER A 49 -21.48 -16.88 -10.33
N SER A 50 -20.89 -16.80 -11.51
CA SER A 50 -19.87 -15.80 -11.83
C SER A 50 -20.35 -14.37 -11.63
N GLN A 51 -21.58 -14.04 -12.05
CA GLN A 51 -22.17 -12.71 -11.88
C GLN A 51 -22.29 -12.33 -10.40
N LEU A 52 -22.86 -13.22 -9.57
CA LEU A 52 -23.03 -12.95 -8.13
C LEU A 52 -21.68 -12.89 -7.41
N ALA A 53 -20.73 -13.75 -7.77
CA ALA A 53 -19.40 -13.75 -7.16
C ALA A 53 -18.67 -12.43 -7.39
N VAL A 54 -18.73 -11.92 -8.61
CA VAL A 54 -18.06 -10.68 -9.02
C VAL A 54 -18.71 -9.46 -8.37
N VAL A 55 -20.05 -9.40 -8.34
CA VAL A 55 -20.77 -8.30 -7.66
C VAL A 55 -20.47 -8.29 -6.15
N MET A 56 -20.53 -9.47 -5.52
CA MET A 56 -20.17 -9.63 -4.11
C MET A 56 -18.73 -9.17 -3.85
N SER A 57 -17.78 -9.59 -4.69
CA SER A 57 -16.38 -9.17 -4.55
C SER A 57 -16.22 -7.66 -4.68
N GLY A 58 -16.91 -7.00 -5.62
CA GLY A 58 -16.91 -5.55 -5.77
C GLY A 58 -17.45 -4.83 -4.53
N ILE A 59 -18.54 -5.31 -3.94
CA ILE A 59 -19.12 -4.73 -2.71
C ILE A 59 -18.15 -4.84 -1.53
N PHE A 60 -17.53 -6.00 -1.34
CA PHE A 60 -16.60 -6.18 -0.22
C PHE A 60 -15.25 -5.50 -0.44
N ASN A 61 -14.79 -5.35 -1.69
CA ASN A 61 -13.67 -4.47 -2.01
C ASN A 61 -13.97 -3.03 -1.59
N PHE A 62 -15.16 -2.51 -1.95
CA PHE A 62 -15.60 -1.17 -1.54
C PHE A 62 -15.57 -0.99 -0.01
N PHE A 63 -16.14 -1.94 0.74
CA PHE A 63 -16.09 -1.89 2.21
C PHE A 63 -14.69 -2.06 2.77
N GLY A 64 -13.84 -2.86 2.11
CA GLY A 64 -12.43 -2.99 2.44
C GLY A 64 -11.69 -1.65 2.37
N VAL A 65 -11.93 -0.86 1.32
CA VAL A 65 -11.35 0.49 1.20
C VAL A 65 -11.88 1.41 2.30
N LEU A 66 -13.20 1.38 2.56
CA LEU A 66 -13.85 2.28 3.53
C LEU A 66 -13.42 2.00 4.98
N LEU A 67 -13.25 0.72 5.33
CA LEU A 67 -13.01 0.27 6.71
C LEU A 67 -11.55 -0.15 6.98
N GLY A 68 -10.71 -0.18 5.95
CA GLY A 68 -9.32 -0.68 6.02
C GLY A 68 -8.32 0.20 6.77
N GLY A 69 -8.72 1.39 7.22
CA GLY A 69 -7.83 2.39 7.82
C GLY A 69 -6.95 3.09 6.77
N LEU A 70 -5.93 3.85 7.20
CA LEU A 70 -5.06 4.64 6.30
C LEU A 70 -3.57 4.26 6.39
N SER A 71 -3.23 3.21 7.16
CA SER A 71 -1.84 2.85 7.44
C SER A 71 -1.05 2.51 6.17
N VAL A 72 -1.64 1.72 5.26
CA VAL A 72 -0.99 1.36 3.98
C VAL A 72 -0.88 2.58 3.05
N ALA A 73 -1.91 3.45 3.04
CA ALA A 73 -1.89 4.68 2.24
C ALA A 73 -0.71 5.58 2.62
N TYR A 74 -0.51 5.78 3.93
CA TYR A 74 0.60 6.58 4.42
C TYR A 74 1.96 5.91 4.31
N ALA A 75 2.03 4.57 4.33
CA ALA A 75 3.26 3.87 3.95
C ALA A 75 3.70 4.20 2.52
N ILE A 76 2.76 4.34 1.57
CA ILE A 76 3.04 4.78 0.20
C ILE A 76 3.44 6.26 0.14
N VAL A 77 2.71 7.14 0.84
CA VAL A 77 3.05 8.58 0.90
C VAL A 77 4.46 8.80 1.45
N HIS A 78 4.85 8.04 2.47
CA HIS A 78 6.17 8.14 3.12
C HIS A 78 7.31 7.44 2.37
N LEU A 79 6.99 6.65 1.34
CA LEU A 79 7.97 6.00 0.48
C LEU A 79 8.55 7.00 -0.52
N LEU A 80 7.71 7.91 -1.02
CA LEU A 80 8.12 8.91 -2.00
C LEU A 80 8.98 10.01 -1.32
N PRO A 81 10.08 10.45 -1.95
CA PRO A 81 10.98 11.43 -1.36
C PRO A 81 10.26 12.73 -1.02
N THR A 82 10.55 13.31 0.14
CA THR A 82 9.98 14.60 0.55
C THR A 82 10.40 15.73 -0.39
N ASP A 83 11.56 15.63 -1.02
CA ASP A 83 12.05 16.60 -2.01
C ASP A 83 11.23 16.55 -3.30
N LEU A 84 10.68 15.37 -3.63
CA LEU A 84 9.71 15.20 -4.69
C LEU A 84 8.44 15.99 -4.35
N LEU A 85 7.90 15.82 -3.13
CA LEU A 85 6.71 16.51 -2.63
C LEU A 85 6.84 18.05 -2.64
N LEU A 86 8.05 18.55 -2.38
CA LEU A 86 8.33 19.98 -2.33
C LEU A 86 8.49 20.62 -3.73
N ASN A 87 9.01 19.87 -4.71
CA ASN A 87 9.19 20.35 -6.09
C ASN A 87 8.00 20.08 -7.02
N ILE A 88 6.95 19.35 -6.61
CA ILE A 88 5.77 19.03 -7.45
C ILE A 88 4.85 20.22 -7.73
N ARG A 89 5.03 21.37 -7.07
CA ARG A 89 4.40 22.61 -7.56
C ARG A 89 4.89 22.99 -8.96
N SER A 90 6.03 22.47 -9.39
CA SER A 90 6.49 22.61 -10.78
C SER A 90 5.82 21.59 -11.71
N THR A 91 5.65 21.99 -12.96
CA THR A 91 5.19 21.12 -14.07
C THR A 91 5.96 19.79 -14.13
N HIS A 92 7.26 19.80 -13.85
CA HIS A 92 8.12 18.61 -13.81
C HIS A 92 7.64 17.52 -12.84
N GLY A 93 7.15 17.89 -11.65
CA GLY A 93 6.71 16.90 -10.67
C GLY A 93 5.39 16.21 -11.05
N LEU A 94 4.47 16.95 -11.66
CA LEU A 94 3.23 16.39 -12.22
C LEU A 94 3.50 15.42 -13.37
N ILE A 95 4.43 15.78 -14.27
CA ILE A 95 4.85 14.92 -15.39
C ILE A 95 5.43 13.62 -14.88
N MET A 96 6.33 13.70 -13.90
CA MET A 96 6.95 12.53 -13.29
C MET A 96 5.91 11.54 -12.75
N LEU A 97 4.92 12.05 -12.01
CA LEU A 97 3.84 11.24 -11.48
C LEU A 97 2.98 10.63 -12.59
N CYS A 98 2.64 11.41 -13.62
CA CYS A 98 1.90 10.90 -14.78
C CYS A 98 2.67 9.79 -15.51
N SER A 99 3.98 9.95 -15.72
CA SER A 99 4.83 8.94 -16.37
C SER A 99 4.92 7.64 -15.56
N MET A 100 5.03 7.76 -14.23
CA MET A 100 5.00 6.60 -13.33
C MET A 100 3.67 5.84 -13.41
N LEU A 101 2.55 6.55 -13.30
CA LEU A 101 1.22 5.93 -13.34
C LEU A 101 0.92 5.32 -14.70
N LEU A 102 1.28 6.02 -15.78
CA LEU A 102 1.12 5.53 -17.14
C LEU A 102 1.93 4.24 -17.37
N ALA A 103 3.17 4.17 -16.87
CA ALA A 103 3.96 2.94 -16.91
C ALA A 103 3.26 1.78 -16.18
N ALA A 104 2.77 2.04 -14.96
CA ALA A 104 2.07 1.03 -14.17
C ALA A 104 0.79 0.54 -14.85
N ILE A 105 0.02 1.46 -15.46
CA ILE A 105 -1.18 1.17 -16.25
C ILE A 105 -0.84 0.29 -17.46
N ILE A 106 0.17 0.68 -18.25
CA ILE A 106 0.58 -0.05 -19.46
C ILE A 106 1.00 -1.48 -19.11
N TRP A 107 1.82 -1.65 -18.07
CA TRP A 107 2.29 -2.98 -17.68
C TRP A 107 1.17 -3.86 -17.11
N ASN A 108 0.31 -3.30 -16.25
CA ASN A 108 -0.84 -4.02 -15.74
C ASN A 108 -1.75 -4.46 -16.91
N LEU A 109 -2.19 -3.54 -17.78
CA LEU A 109 -3.02 -3.91 -18.95
C LEU A 109 -2.37 -4.96 -19.84
N SER A 110 -1.06 -4.88 -20.06
CA SER A 110 -0.31 -5.86 -20.85
C SER A 110 -0.36 -7.25 -20.20
N THR A 111 -0.08 -7.34 -18.90
CA THR A 111 -0.12 -8.62 -18.19
C THR A 111 -1.53 -9.21 -18.10
N TRP A 112 -2.56 -8.38 -17.93
CA TRP A 112 -3.95 -8.82 -18.03
C TRP A 112 -4.32 -9.31 -19.43
N TYR A 113 -3.85 -8.63 -20.47
CA TYR A 113 -4.10 -9.03 -21.85
C TYR A 113 -3.61 -10.46 -22.10
N PHE A 114 -2.43 -10.80 -21.59
CA PHE A 114 -1.86 -12.15 -21.62
C PHE A 114 -2.41 -13.11 -20.55
N GLY A 115 -3.32 -12.66 -19.69
CA GLY A 115 -3.91 -13.46 -18.61
C GLY A 115 -2.90 -13.89 -17.55
N LEU A 116 -1.84 -13.11 -17.37
CA LEU A 116 -0.79 -13.34 -16.38
C LEU A 116 -1.16 -12.63 -15.06
N PRO A 117 -1.26 -13.34 -13.93
CA PRO A 117 -1.45 -12.71 -12.63
C PRO A 117 -0.19 -11.93 -12.27
N ALA A 118 -0.28 -10.60 -12.30
CA ALA A 118 0.80 -9.67 -11.99
C ALA A 118 0.45 -8.82 -10.77
N SER A 119 1.48 -8.32 -10.09
CA SER A 119 1.32 -7.53 -8.87
C SER A 119 1.37 -6.03 -9.16
N SER A 120 0.26 -5.34 -8.92
CA SER A 120 0.20 -3.87 -9.00
C SER A 120 1.11 -3.18 -7.99
N SER A 121 1.44 -3.83 -6.87
CA SER A 121 2.41 -3.26 -5.92
C SER A 121 3.82 -3.21 -6.51
N HIS A 122 4.24 -4.25 -7.22
CA HIS A 122 5.55 -4.28 -7.87
C HIS A 122 5.62 -3.28 -9.02
N THR A 123 4.52 -3.07 -9.76
CA THR A 123 4.50 -2.05 -10.82
C THR A 123 4.58 -0.64 -10.26
N LEU A 124 3.84 -0.34 -9.20
CA LEU A 124 3.87 0.96 -8.56
C LEU A 124 5.27 1.28 -8.00
N ILE A 125 5.85 0.35 -7.23
CA ILE A 125 7.15 0.56 -6.59
C ILE A 125 8.27 0.58 -7.62
N GLY A 126 8.24 -0.32 -8.62
CA GLY A 126 9.16 -0.26 -9.76
C GLY A 126 9.05 1.09 -10.48
N GLY A 127 7.82 1.57 -10.67
CA GLY A 127 7.53 2.89 -11.22
C GLY A 127 8.20 4.01 -10.44
N ILE A 128 8.01 4.04 -9.10
CA ILE A 128 8.61 5.01 -8.17
C ILE A 128 10.14 4.98 -8.26
N ILE A 129 10.75 3.80 -8.26
CA ILE A 129 12.20 3.64 -8.37
C ILE A 129 12.68 4.19 -9.71
N GLY A 130 11.99 3.88 -10.80
CA GLY A 130 12.37 4.29 -12.15
C GLY A 130 12.34 5.80 -12.36
N ILE A 131 11.30 6.48 -11.88
CA ILE A 131 11.24 7.95 -11.94
C ILE A 131 12.31 8.60 -11.05
N SER A 132 12.55 8.05 -9.85
CA SER A 132 13.51 8.62 -8.90
C SER A 132 14.94 8.47 -9.42
N LEU A 133 15.27 7.30 -9.99
CA LEU A 133 16.55 7.03 -10.62
C LEU A 133 16.80 7.96 -11.81
N THR A 134 15.80 8.13 -12.67
CA THR A 134 15.88 9.01 -13.84
C THR A 134 15.98 10.47 -13.42
N HIS A 135 15.24 10.89 -12.41
CA HIS A 135 15.32 12.25 -11.88
C HIS A 135 16.69 12.54 -11.26
N ALA A 136 17.23 11.61 -10.47
CA ALA A 136 18.59 11.72 -9.92
C ALA A 136 19.64 11.83 -11.03
N TRP A 137 19.48 11.05 -12.11
CA TRP A 137 20.38 11.10 -13.25
C TRP A 137 20.33 12.46 -13.97
N ILE A 138 19.13 12.98 -14.25
CA ILE A 138 18.94 14.26 -14.95
C ILE A 138 19.41 15.45 -14.11
N THR A 139 19.15 15.42 -12.79
CA THR A 139 19.50 16.53 -11.88
C THR A 139 20.91 16.43 -11.29
N HIS A 140 21.67 15.39 -11.62
CA HIS A 140 22.98 15.07 -11.05
C HIS A 140 23.00 14.99 -9.50
N ASN A 141 21.84 14.75 -8.88
CA ASN A 141 21.70 14.58 -7.43
C ASN A 141 22.10 13.16 -7.02
N SER A 142 22.49 12.99 -5.74
CA SER A 142 22.91 11.67 -5.27
C SER A 142 21.73 10.68 -5.20
N LEU A 143 21.96 9.44 -5.64
CA LEU A 143 20.95 8.36 -5.66
C LEU A 143 20.38 8.04 -4.28
N VAL A 144 21.20 8.24 -3.24
CA VAL A 144 20.85 7.99 -1.84
C VAL A 144 19.95 9.11 -1.28
N GLU A 145 20.07 10.34 -1.79
CA GLU A 145 19.16 11.43 -1.43
C GLU A 145 17.80 11.31 -2.15
N ALA A 146 17.80 10.75 -3.37
CA ALA A 146 16.59 10.59 -4.17
C ALA A 146 15.70 9.42 -3.75
N LEU A 147 16.14 8.52 -2.88
CA LEU A 147 15.35 7.36 -2.44
C LEU A 147 15.50 7.11 -0.95
N ASN A 148 14.38 6.90 -0.24
CA ASN A 148 14.41 6.40 1.13
C ASN A 148 14.77 4.91 1.14
N ILE A 149 16.05 4.60 0.92
CA ILE A 149 16.56 3.22 0.76
C ILE A 149 16.11 2.29 1.90
N PRO A 150 16.16 2.68 3.19
CA PRO A 150 15.68 1.80 4.26
C PRO A 150 14.20 1.45 4.15
N LYS A 151 13.33 2.44 3.89
CA LYS A 151 11.87 2.20 3.74
C LYS A 151 11.57 1.39 2.48
N MET A 152 12.23 1.71 1.36
CA MET A 152 12.10 0.98 0.10
C MET A 152 12.50 -0.49 0.27
N LEU A 153 13.63 -0.77 0.92
CA LEU A 153 14.11 -2.13 1.14
C LEU A 153 13.15 -2.93 2.04
N ASN A 154 12.57 -2.31 3.08
CA ASN A 154 11.55 -2.95 3.91
C ASN A 154 10.31 -3.36 3.11
N ILE A 155 9.87 -2.51 2.17
CA ILE A 155 8.73 -2.81 1.29
C ILE A 155 9.09 -3.89 0.27
N LEU A 156 10.27 -3.84 -0.34
CA LEU A 156 10.72 -4.90 -1.25
C LEU A 156 10.85 -6.25 -0.54
N LEU A 157 11.32 -6.25 0.71
CA LEU A 157 11.34 -7.44 1.55
C LEU A 157 9.92 -7.96 1.83
N SER A 158 8.95 -7.10 2.16
CA SER A 158 7.57 -7.56 2.38
C SER A 158 6.96 -8.20 1.13
N LEU A 159 7.30 -7.70 -0.06
CA LEU A 159 6.85 -8.23 -1.36
C LEU A 159 7.42 -9.60 -1.69
N ILE A 160 8.65 -9.89 -1.26
CA ILE A 160 9.31 -11.19 -1.44
C ILE A 160 8.88 -12.20 -0.36
N ILE A 161 8.68 -11.73 0.87
CA ILE A 161 8.39 -12.58 2.04
C ILE A 161 6.90 -13.01 2.06
N SER A 162 5.99 -12.11 1.69
CA SER A 162 4.55 -12.37 1.77
C SER A 162 4.05 -13.59 0.97
N PRO A 163 4.55 -13.88 -0.26
CA PRO A 163 4.15 -15.08 -1.00
C PRO A 163 4.66 -16.36 -0.35
N LEU A 164 5.85 -16.34 0.27
CA LEU A 164 6.39 -17.49 0.98
C LEU A 164 5.51 -17.85 2.17
N PHE A 165 5.07 -16.86 2.95
CA PHE A 165 4.10 -17.05 4.02
C PHE A 165 2.78 -17.63 3.51
N GLY A 166 2.24 -17.07 2.41
CA GLY A 166 1.02 -17.59 1.78
C GLY A 166 1.13 -19.06 1.39
N PHE A 167 2.25 -19.46 0.79
CA PHE A 167 2.53 -20.83 0.39
C PHE A 167 2.61 -21.79 1.59
N ILE A 168 3.42 -21.44 2.60
CA ILE A 168 3.69 -22.29 3.76
C ILE A 168 2.43 -22.45 4.63
N ILE A 169 1.70 -21.36 4.91
CA ILE A 169 0.53 -21.40 5.78
C ILE A 169 -0.60 -22.19 5.11
N ALA A 170 -0.93 -21.90 3.86
CA ALA A 170 -2.01 -22.58 3.15
C ALA A 170 -1.68 -24.07 2.93
N GLY A 171 -0.42 -24.34 2.62
CA GLY A 171 0.15 -25.68 2.53
C GLY A 171 0.05 -26.49 3.83
N SER A 172 0.51 -25.90 4.93
CA SER A 172 0.38 -26.50 6.27
C SER A 172 -1.07 -26.76 6.64
N LEU A 173 -1.97 -25.81 6.34
CA LEU A 173 -3.39 -25.93 6.61
C LEU A 173 -4.03 -27.11 5.86
N ILE A 174 -3.72 -27.29 4.57
CA ILE A 174 -4.24 -28.44 3.82
C ILE A 174 -3.64 -29.78 4.29
N PHE A 175 -2.37 -29.77 4.71
CA PHE A 175 -1.70 -30.96 5.26
C PHE A 175 -2.37 -31.40 6.56
N VAL A 176 -2.62 -30.47 7.48
CA VAL A 176 -3.34 -30.71 8.74
C VAL A 176 -4.77 -31.18 8.46
N LEU A 177 -5.49 -30.52 7.54
CA LEU A 177 -6.83 -30.95 7.13
C LEU A 177 -6.83 -32.39 6.60
N ARG A 178 -5.88 -32.77 5.76
CA ARG A 178 -5.82 -34.15 5.26
C ARG A 178 -5.47 -35.14 6.37
N LYS A 179 -4.53 -34.80 7.26
CA LYS A 179 -4.10 -35.68 8.35
C LYS A 179 -5.22 -35.97 9.35
N TYR A 180 -6.00 -34.95 9.73
CA TYR A 180 -7.02 -35.07 10.79
C TYR A 180 -8.47 -35.19 10.27
N TRP A 181 -8.73 -34.80 9.02
CA TRP A 181 -10.08 -34.72 8.45
C TRP A 181 -10.32 -35.71 7.29
N SER A 182 -9.48 -36.75 7.13
CA SER A 182 -9.66 -37.77 6.08
C SER A 182 -10.37 -39.07 6.55
N GLY A 183 -10.62 -39.24 7.86
CA GLY A 183 -11.10 -40.49 8.43
C GLY A 183 -12.58 -40.86 8.18
N ASN A 184 -13.44 -39.91 7.78
CA ASN A 184 -14.88 -40.16 7.57
C ASN A 184 -15.31 -39.95 6.11
N LYS A 185 -16.18 -40.82 5.58
CA LYS A 185 -16.74 -40.72 4.19
C LYS A 185 -17.38 -39.35 3.89
N LYS A 186 -18.08 -38.74 4.86
CA LYS A 186 -18.65 -37.38 4.72
C LYS A 186 -17.57 -36.29 4.60
N ARG A 187 -16.40 -36.51 5.21
CA ARG A 187 -15.28 -35.57 5.28
C ARG A 187 -14.34 -35.70 4.07
N GLN A 188 -14.28 -36.84 3.41
CA GLN A 188 -13.54 -36.97 2.14
C GLN A 188 -14.13 -36.10 1.01
N ARG A 189 -15.41 -35.74 1.09
CA ARG A 189 -16.10 -34.89 0.09
C ARG A 189 -15.51 -33.49 -0.07
N ILE A 190 -14.80 -32.95 0.92
CA ILE A 190 -14.14 -31.64 0.80
C ILE A 190 -12.82 -31.71 0.02
N HIS A 191 -12.21 -32.88 -0.06
CA HIS A 191 -10.98 -33.13 -0.82
C HIS A 191 -11.25 -33.60 -2.25
N MET A 192 -12.50 -33.67 -2.67
CA MET A 192 -12.90 -33.99 -4.04
C MET A 192 -13.01 -32.72 -4.88
N THR A 193 -12.75 -32.86 -6.17
CA THR A 193 -13.01 -31.80 -7.15
C THR A 193 -14.51 -31.73 -7.49
N PRO A 194 -15.02 -30.59 -8.00
CA PRO A 194 -16.41 -30.48 -8.43
C PRO A 194 -16.83 -31.52 -9.47
N GLY A 195 -15.93 -31.87 -10.40
CA GLY A 195 -16.18 -32.88 -11.43
C GLY A 195 -16.24 -34.31 -10.87
N GLU A 196 -15.35 -34.66 -9.94
CA GLU A 196 -15.38 -35.96 -9.26
C GLU A 196 -16.65 -36.12 -8.43
N ARG A 197 -17.10 -35.03 -7.78
CA ARG A 197 -18.34 -35.04 -7.00
C ARG A 197 -19.59 -35.18 -7.86
N GLU A 198 -19.66 -34.49 -9.00
CA GLU A 198 -20.81 -34.63 -9.91
C GLU A 198 -20.94 -36.08 -10.39
N ARG A 199 -19.81 -36.77 -10.63
CA ARG A 199 -19.80 -38.20 -10.98
C ARG A 199 -20.20 -39.11 -9.80
N PHE A 200 -19.83 -38.76 -8.57
CA PHE A 200 -20.06 -39.62 -7.39
C PHE A 200 -21.44 -39.42 -6.74
N ASP A 201 -21.85 -38.16 -6.53
CA ASP A 201 -23.09 -37.80 -5.82
C ASP A 201 -24.19 -37.28 -6.77
N GLY A 202 -23.93 -37.10 -8.08
CA GLY A 202 -24.86 -36.47 -9.04
C GLY A 202 -25.12 -34.97 -8.80
N LYS A 203 -24.49 -34.38 -7.78
CA LYS A 203 -24.75 -33.01 -7.31
C LYS A 203 -23.70 -32.03 -7.81
N ARG A 204 -24.16 -30.97 -8.46
CA ARG A 204 -23.32 -29.89 -9.01
C ARG A 204 -22.76 -28.90 -7.98
N LYS A 205 -23.37 -28.79 -6.79
CA LYS A 205 -23.04 -27.78 -5.78
C LYS A 205 -22.31 -28.39 -4.57
N PRO A 206 -21.40 -27.63 -3.91
CA PRO A 206 -20.76 -28.05 -2.66
C PRO A 206 -21.77 -28.30 -1.53
N PRO A 207 -21.40 -29.04 -0.46
CA PRO A 207 -22.23 -29.17 0.73
C PRO A 207 -22.42 -27.78 1.36
N PHE A 208 -23.54 -27.60 2.05
CA PHE A 208 -23.93 -26.30 2.62
C PHE A 208 -22.80 -25.62 3.40
N TRP A 209 -22.19 -26.31 4.37
CA TRP A 209 -21.13 -25.72 5.20
C TRP A 209 -19.85 -25.38 4.43
N THR A 210 -19.43 -26.20 3.48
CA THR A 210 -18.25 -25.88 2.64
C THR A 210 -18.56 -24.74 1.68
N ARG A 211 -19.79 -24.66 1.18
CA ARG A 211 -20.26 -23.56 0.34
C ARG A 211 -20.22 -22.25 1.12
N VAL A 212 -20.76 -22.24 2.34
CA VAL A 212 -20.73 -21.07 3.24
C VAL A 212 -19.28 -20.68 3.54
N ALA A 213 -18.43 -21.65 3.88
CA ALA A 213 -17.02 -21.39 4.16
C ALA A 213 -16.29 -20.77 2.96
N LEU A 214 -16.48 -21.30 1.74
CA LEU A 214 -15.89 -20.76 0.51
C LEU A 214 -16.38 -19.34 0.19
N ILE A 215 -17.66 -19.07 0.40
CA ILE A 215 -18.23 -17.74 0.19
C ILE A 215 -17.67 -16.76 1.22
N LEU A 216 -17.64 -17.13 2.51
CA LEU A 216 -17.09 -16.28 3.57
C LEU A 216 -15.59 -16.04 3.39
N SER A 217 -14.81 -17.05 2.97
CA SER A 217 -13.39 -16.86 2.69
C SER A 217 -13.17 -15.96 1.47
N ALA A 218 -14.01 -16.05 0.44
CA ALA A 218 -13.94 -15.13 -0.70
C ALA A 218 -14.31 -13.69 -0.36
N ILE A 219 -15.32 -13.51 0.50
CA ILE A 219 -15.67 -12.22 1.09
C ILE A 219 -14.48 -11.66 1.86
N GLY A 220 -13.85 -12.47 2.72
CA GLY A 220 -12.66 -12.09 3.48
C GLY A 220 -11.50 -11.68 2.58
N VAL A 221 -11.22 -12.43 1.51
CA VAL A 221 -10.17 -12.04 0.53
C VAL A 221 -10.52 -10.71 -0.13
N SER A 222 -11.75 -10.52 -0.59
CA SER A 222 -12.18 -9.26 -1.23
C SER A 222 -12.09 -8.08 -0.27
N TYR A 223 -12.51 -8.25 0.98
CA TYR A 223 -12.40 -7.22 2.00
C TYR A 223 -10.94 -6.85 2.29
N SER A 224 -10.11 -7.85 2.59
CA SER A 224 -8.69 -7.62 2.88
C SER A 224 -7.95 -7.04 1.68
N HIS A 225 -8.33 -7.44 0.47
CA HIS A 225 -7.82 -6.86 -0.77
C HIS A 225 -8.12 -5.36 -0.85
N GLY A 226 -9.38 -4.94 -0.71
CA GLY A 226 -9.75 -3.52 -0.67
C GLY A 226 -9.03 -2.75 0.45
N ALA A 227 -8.84 -3.36 1.62
CA ALA A 227 -8.13 -2.77 2.74
C ALA A 227 -6.60 -2.60 2.51
N ASN A 228 -6.02 -3.29 1.53
CA ASN A 228 -4.60 -3.14 1.17
C ASN A 228 -4.41 -2.32 -0.11
N ASP A 229 -5.04 -2.77 -1.21
CA ASP A 229 -4.82 -2.20 -2.54
C ASP A 229 -5.56 -0.87 -2.71
N GLY A 230 -6.80 -0.76 -2.24
CA GLY A 230 -7.53 0.52 -2.25
C GLY A 230 -6.81 1.62 -1.48
N GLN A 231 -6.06 1.26 -0.43
CA GLN A 231 -5.25 2.22 0.31
C GLN A 231 -4.05 2.74 -0.49
N LYS A 232 -3.52 1.97 -1.45
CA LYS A 232 -2.45 2.44 -2.35
C LYS A 232 -2.99 3.53 -3.27
N GLY A 233 -4.20 3.35 -3.80
CA GLY A 233 -4.91 4.40 -4.55
C GLY A 233 -5.14 5.67 -3.72
N ILE A 234 -5.59 5.54 -2.46
CA ILE A 234 -5.75 6.69 -1.54
C ILE A 234 -4.41 7.38 -1.29
N GLY A 235 -3.34 6.62 -1.03
CA GLY A 235 -2.00 7.16 -0.79
C GLY A 235 -1.49 7.97 -1.99
N LEU A 236 -1.69 7.48 -3.22
CA LEU A 236 -1.32 8.20 -4.44
C LEU A 236 -2.15 9.48 -4.63
N MET A 237 -3.46 9.42 -4.41
CA MET A 237 -4.33 10.61 -4.47
C MET A 237 -3.88 11.68 -3.47
N MET A 238 -3.66 11.28 -2.22
CA MET A 238 -3.19 12.18 -1.17
C MET A 238 -1.84 12.78 -1.50
N LEU A 239 -0.92 11.99 -2.07
CA LEU A 239 0.38 12.47 -2.49
C LEU A 239 0.27 13.61 -3.51
N VAL A 240 -0.52 13.40 -4.57
CA VAL A 240 -0.74 14.43 -5.61
C VAL A 240 -1.34 15.69 -5.00
N LEU A 241 -2.35 15.54 -4.15
CA LEU A 241 -3.08 16.67 -3.58
C LEU A 241 -2.26 17.45 -2.55
N ILE A 242 -1.48 16.77 -1.69
CA ILE A 242 -0.54 17.41 -0.77
C ILE A 242 0.49 18.23 -1.55
N ALA A 243 0.88 17.74 -2.72
CA ALA A 243 1.95 18.33 -3.50
C ALA A 243 1.49 19.51 -4.37
N VAL A 244 0.32 19.40 -5.02
CA VAL A 244 -0.24 20.44 -5.91
C VAL A 244 -1.07 21.46 -5.15
N ALA A 245 -1.85 21.03 -4.16
CA ALA A 245 -2.77 21.87 -3.40
C ALA A 245 -2.52 21.78 -1.87
N PRO A 246 -1.29 22.03 -1.39
CA PRO A 246 -0.94 21.88 0.02
C PRO A 246 -1.78 22.76 0.96
N ALA A 247 -2.33 23.88 0.48
CA ALA A 247 -3.17 24.78 1.25
C ALA A 247 -4.35 24.08 1.92
N GLY A 248 -4.92 23.07 1.26
CA GLY A 248 -6.06 22.30 1.77
C GLY A 248 -5.70 20.91 2.29
N PHE A 249 -4.54 20.36 1.90
CA PHE A 249 -4.21 18.95 2.16
C PHE A 249 -2.97 18.71 3.02
N ALA A 250 -2.17 19.73 3.34
CA ALA A 250 -0.99 19.56 4.20
C ALA A 250 -1.35 19.12 5.63
N VAL A 251 -2.43 19.68 6.17
CA VAL A 251 -3.06 19.35 7.45
C VAL A 251 -4.56 19.14 7.23
N ASN A 252 -5.23 18.43 8.14
CA ASN A 252 -6.67 18.24 8.08
C ASN A 252 -7.39 19.54 8.46
N MET A 253 -7.83 20.30 7.47
CA MET A 253 -8.56 21.56 7.68
C MET A 253 -9.87 21.36 8.45
N ASN A 254 -10.45 20.16 8.40
CA ASN A 254 -11.68 19.81 9.12
C ASN A 254 -11.40 19.10 10.46
N ALA A 255 -10.16 19.14 10.96
CA ALA A 255 -9.81 18.57 12.26
C ALA A 255 -10.60 19.25 13.37
N SER A 256 -11.13 18.46 14.30
CA SER A 256 -11.80 18.99 15.49
C SER A 256 -10.77 19.64 16.43
N GLY A 257 -11.22 20.54 17.31
CA GLY A 257 -10.36 21.09 18.37
C GLY A 257 -9.76 19.99 19.26
N TYR A 258 -10.46 18.86 19.41
CA TYR A 258 -9.97 17.68 20.10
C TYR A 258 -8.80 17.00 19.37
N ASP A 259 -8.87 16.87 18.04
CA ASP A 259 -7.79 16.27 17.24
C ASP A 259 -6.52 17.13 17.30
N ILE A 260 -6.68 18.45 17.23
CA ILE A 260 -5.58 19.41 17.36
C ILE A 260 -5.00 19.36 18.77
N PHE A 261 -5.84 19.31 19.80
CA PHE A 261 -5.41 19.12 21.19
C PHE A 261 -4.59 17.83 21.37
N ARG A 262 -5.01 16.71 20.75
CA ARG A 262 -4.26 15.44 20.79
C ARG A 262 -2.89 15.58 20.14
N THR A 263 -2.80 16.18 18.97
CA THR A 263 -1.51 16.45 18.32
C THR A 263 -0.62 17.33 19.20
N ARG A 264 -1.15 18.42 19.75
CA ARG A 264 -0.41 19.31 20.67
C ARG A 264 0.05 18.60 21.93
N SER A 265 -0.82 17.83 22.57
CA SER A 265 -0.50 17.04 23.77
C SER A 265 0.57 15.99 23.47
N ALA A 266 0.54 15.35 22.32
CA ALA A 266 1.56 14.40 21.89
C ALA A 266 2.93 15.07 21.74
N VAL A 267 3.01 16.25 21.10
CA VAL A 267 4.24 17.03 20.99
C VAL A 267 4.78 17.40 22.39
N HIS A 268 3.91 17.79 23.32
CA HIS A 268 4.30 18.12 24.69
C HIS A 268 4.85 16.90 25.47
N HIS A 269 4.17 15.76 25.40
CA HIS A 269 4.64 14.54 26.06
C HIS A 269 5.94 14.00 25.46
N LEU A 270 6.14 14.16 24.14
CA LEU A 270 7.41 13.81 23.49
C LEU A 270 8.55 14.70 23.98
N TYR A 271 8.32 16.01 24.13
CA TYR A 271 9.28 16.92 24.74
C TYR A 271 9.68 16.43 26.14
N GLN A 272 8.70 16.18 27.01
CA GLN A 272 8.93 15.69 28.37
C GLN A 272 9.69 14.36 28.40
N TYR A 273 9.31 13.41 27.54
CA TYR A 273 9.98 12.11 27.44
C TYR A 273 11.47 12.25 27.12
N TYR A 274 11.81 13.08 26.12
CA TYR A 274 13.20 13.30 25.74
C TYR A 274 13.98 14.11 26.79
N SER A 275 13.35 15.11 27.42
CA SER A 275 13.97 15.91 28.49
C SER A 275 14.27 15.10 29.75
N GLN A 276 13.42 14.14 30.12
CA GLN A 276 13.62 13.30 31.30
C GLN A 276 14.67 12.20 31.08
N ARG A 277 15.01 11.88 29.83
CA ARG A 277 15.92 10.79 29.47
C ARG A 277 17.05 11.25 28.55
N PRO A 278 17.85 12.26 28.97
CA PRO A 278 18.89 12.82 28.12
C PRO A 278 19.97 11.78 27.81
N ALA A 279 20.25 10.81 28.68
CA ALA A 279 21.29 9.80 28.44
C ALA A 279 20.96 8.85 27.27
N ILE A 280 19.69 8.45 27.09
CA ILE A 280 19.25 7.60 25.96
C ILE A 280 19.30 8.39 24.66
N PHE A 281 19.00 9.69 24.74
CA PHE A 281 18.94 10.61 23.61
C PHE A 281 20.33 11.12 23.15
N LEU A 282 21.18 11.55 24.10
CA LEU A 282 22.53 12.11 23.88
C LEU A 282 23.55 11.06 23.42
N LYS A 283 23.43 9.79 23.86
CA LYS A 283 24.34 8.71 23.43
C LYS A 283 24.35 8.50 21.92
N LYS A 284 23.33 8.99 21.21
CA LYS A 284 23.23 8.95 19.74
C LYS A 284 23.62 10.25 19.03
N ILE A 285 23.57 11.42 19.68
CA ILE A 285 24.16 12.66 19.11
C ILE A 285 25.65 12.44 18.82
N HIS A 286 26.36 11.75 19.73
CA HIS A 286 27.78 11.43 19.55
C HIS A 286 28.09 10.26 18.61
N GLN A 287 27.13 9.37 18.32
CA GLN A 287 27.35 8.21 17.43
C GLN A 287 26.96 8.49 15.97
N VAL A 288 26.17 9.53 15.71
CA VAL A 288 25.64 9.85 14.36
C VAL A 288 26.33 11.07 13.73
N SER A 289 27.03 11.90 14.52
CA SER A 289 27.71 13.09 14.02
C SER A 289 29.16 13.18 14.54
N PRO A 290 30.19 12.90 13.73
CA PRO A 290 31.49 13.52 13.97
C PRO A 290 31.32 15.02 13.71
N ILE A 291 31.58 15.83 14.75
CA ILE A 291 31.48 17.28 14.73
C ILE A 291 32.35 17.82 13.59
N THR A 292 31.74 18.40 12.57
CA THR A 292 32.43 19.30 11.63
C THR A 292 32.16 20.74 12.07
N PRO A 293 33.16 21.62 12.13
CA PRO A 293 32.98 22.97 12.68
C PRO A 293 32.06 23.81 11.79
N ILE A 294 31.14 24.52 12.43
CA ILE A 294 30.26 25.52 11.83
C ILE A 294 31.15 26.60 11.19
N THR A 295 31.08 26.73 9.86
CA THR A 295 31.61 27.91 9.17
C THR A 295 30.43 28.79 8.80
N ASP A 296 30.45 30.02 9.33
CA ASP A 296 29.49 31.07 9.03
C ASP A 296 29.46 31.37 7.52
N SER A 297 28.28 31.26 6.93
CA SER A 297 27.98 31.86 5.62
C SER A 297 26.51 32.26 5.60
N ALA A 298 26.28 33.50 6.01
CA ALA A 298 25.03 34.20 5.83
C ALA A 298 24.78 34.45 4.34
N SER A 299 23.72 33.85 3.76
CA SER A 299 22.92 34.45 2.69
C SER A 299 21.77 33.53 2.24
N GLN A 300 20.60 34.15 2.07
CA GLN A 300 19.35 33.70 1.43
C GLN A 300 18.28 32.96 2.29
N PRO A 301 17.05 33.53 2.44
CA PRO A 301 15.95 32.95 3.22
C PRO A 301 15.33 31.66 2.63
N GLN A 302 15.51 31.40 1.34
CA GLN A 302 14.82 30.30 0.64
C GLN A 302 15.47 28.92 0.84
N ASN A 303 16.69 28.83 1.37
CA ASN A 303 17.38 27.55 1.65
C ASN A 303 16.99 26.89 2.99
N ARG A 304 16.09 27.50 3.79
CA ARG A 304 15.75 27.00 5.14
C ARG A 304 14.81 25.78 5.20
N MET A 305 14.08 25.45 4.13
CA MET A 305 13.23 24.23 4.12
C MET A 305 14.01 22.93 3.85
N LYS A 306 15.31 23.02 3.58
CA LYS A 306 16.19 21.87 3.31
C LYS A 306 16.99 21.43 4.56
N SER A 307 16.41 21.60 5.75
CA SER A 307 16.98 21.03 6.99
C SER A 307 16.52 19.57 7.09
N ARG A 308 17.48 18.64 7.01
CA ARG A 308 17.23 17.22 7.19
C ARG A 308 16.62 17.00 8.58
N CYS A 309 15.69 16.05 8.72
CA CYS A 309 15.19 15.60 10.02
C CYS A 309 16.28 14.86 10.80
N ASP A 310 17.30 15.59 11.24
CA ASP A 310 18.40 15.06 12.01
C ASP A 310 18.04 15.00 13.50
N ILE A 311 18.53 13.95 14.16
CA ILE A 311 18.19 13.69 15.57
C ILE A 311 18.73 14.82 16.46
N SER A 312 19.85 15.46 16.07
CA SER A 312 20.45 16.61 16.77
C SER A 312 19.47 17.77 16.95
N ASP A 313 18.57 17.98 15.98
CA ASP A 313 17.69 19.13 15.92
C ASP A 313 16.29 18.82 16.48
N THR A 314 16.09 17.63 17.05
CA THR A 314 14.77 17.17 17.51
C THR A 314 14.17 18.11 18.55
N PHE A 315 14.96 18.59 19.53
CA PHE A 315 14.45 19.52 20.55
C PHE A 315 13.99 20.83 19.91
N LEU A 316 14.80 21.40 19.00
CA LEU A 316 14.43 22.61 18.27
C LEU A 316 13.17 22.40 17.42
N THR A 317 13.06 21.24 16.78
CA THR A 317 11.90 20.84 15.97
C THR A 317 10.63 20.75 16.82
N ILE A 318 10.72 20.15 18.01
CA ILE A 318 9.61 20.04 18.96
C ILE A 318 9.19 21.41 19.47
N ILE A 319 10.13 22.28 19.86
CA ILE A 319 9.83 23.63 20.34
C ILE A 319 9.10 24.44 19.26
N LYS A 320 9.60 24.45 18.02
CA LYS A 320 8.94 25.14 16.90
C LYS A 320 7.53 24.58 16.61
N ALA A 321 7.34 23.26 16.75
CA ALA A 321 6.02 22.67 16.59
C ALA A 321 5.07 23.09 17.72
N GLN A 322 5.55 23.22 18.95
CA GLN A 322 4.78 23.73 20.08
C GLN A 322 4.37 25.19 19.86
N GLU A 323 5.28 26.05 19.39
CA GLU A 323 5.00 27.46 19.10
C GLU A 323 3.85 27.63 18.10
N ILE A 324 3.82 26.82 17.03
CA ILE A 324 2.75 26.89 16.02
C ILE A 324 1.43 26.34 16.56
N LEU A 325 1.48 25.29 17.40
CA LEU A 325 0.29 24.63 17.96
C LEU A 325 -0.23 25.34 19.22
N ASP A 326 0.49 26.31 19.76
CA ASP A 326 0.10 26.96 20.99
C ASP A 326 -1.19 27.75 20.82
N ASN A 327 -2.15 27.52 21.72
CA ASN A 327 -3.51 28.09 21.67
C ASN A 327 -4.25 27.93 20.33
N LEU A 328 -3.83 27.01 19.45
CA LEU A 328 -4.44 26.80 18.15
C LEU A 328 -5.73 25.98 18.29
N VAL A 329 -6.86 26.60 17.91
CA VAL A 329 -8.19 25.96 17.95
C VAL A 329 -8.58 25.39 16.59
N ASN A 330 -8.14 26.01 15.49
CA ASN A 330 -8.38 25.56 14.12
C ASN A 330 -7.14 25.82 13.25
N TYR A 331 -6.99 25.07 12.15
CA TYR A 331 -5.89 25.29 11.20
C TYR A 331 -6.15 26.42 10.21
N HIS A 332 -7.35 27.02 10.23
CA HIS A 332 -7.70 28.12 9.35
C HIS A 332 -7.00 29.43 9.73
N THR A 333 -6.65 29.61 11.01
CA THR A 333 -5.95 30.81 11.52
C THR A 333 -4.49 30.90 11.10
N ILE A 334 -3.86 29.78 10.76
CA ILE A 334 -2.44 29.75 10.34
C ILE A 334 -2.29 29.81 8.82
N ASN A 335 -1.21 30.44 8.38
CA ASN A 335 -0.90 30.64 6.96
C ASN A 335 -0.52 29.32 6.27
N ILE A 336 -0.64 29.28 4.93
CA ILE A 336 -0.35 28.09 4.12
C ILE A 336 1.10 27.59 4.34
N GLU A 337 2.07 28.49 4.39
CA GLU A 337 3.47 28.14 4.64
C GLU A 337 3.66 27.52 6.04
N GLN A 338 2.98 28.07 7.06
CA GLN A 338 3.00 27.53 8.42
C GLN A 338 2.37 26.14 8.47
N ARG A 339 1.31 25.86 7.70
CA ARG A 339 0.70 24.52 7.62
C ARG A 339 1.66 23.49 7.02
N ILE A 340 2.34 23.85 5.94
CA ILE A 340 3.35 22.98 5.29
C ILE A 340 4.53 22.76 6.25
N TYR A 341 4.98 23.82 6.91
CA TYR A 341 6.07 23.75 7.87
C TYR A 341 5.71 22.90 9.08
N LEU A 342 4.49 23.06 9.63
CA LEU A 342 3.98 22.23 10.71
C LEU A 342 3.95 20.75 10.32
N ARG A 343 3.42 20.41 9.13
CA ARG A 343 3.45 19.03 8.63
C ARG A 343 4.87 18.47 8.61
N HIS A 344 5.83 19.25 8.11
CA HIS A 344 7.23 18.85 8.06
C HIS A 344 7.81 18.61 9.46
N LEU A 345 7.57 19.52 10.42
CA LEU A 345 8.02 19.36 11.81
C LEU A 345 7.44 18.10 12.46
N LEU A 346 6.12 17.88 12.35
CA LEU A 346 5.45 16.69 12.89
C LEU A 346 5.99 15.41 12.27
N MET A 347 6.27 15.40 10.97
CA MET A 347 6.91 14.28 10.28
C MET A 347 8.34 14.03 10.76
N CYS A 348 9.14 15.07 10.99
CA CYS A 348 10.48 14.93 11.56
C CYS A 348 10.43 14.33 12.96
N ILE A 349 9.54 14.83 13.82
CA ILE A 349 9.35 14.30 15.18
C ILE A 349 8.95 12.82 15.12
N ALA A 350 8.00 12.44 14.25
CA ALA A 350 7.59 11.06 14.06
C ALA A 350 8.74 10.14 13.59
N ASN A 351 9.57 10.61 12.65
CA ASN A 351 10.75 9.86 12.21
C ASN A 351 11.77 9.67 13.35
N THR A 352 11.93 10.67 14.23
CA THR A 352 12.79 10.51 15.42
C THR A 352 12.19 9.50 16.39
N VAL A 353 10.87 9.51 16.60
CA VAL A 353 10.19 8.51 17.42
C VAL A 353 10.47 7.09 16.92
N ASP A 354 10.37 6.84 15.60
CA ASP A 354 10.68 5.54 15.01
C ASP A 354 12.14 5.10 15.27
N LYS A 355 13.08 6.04 15.10
CA LYS A 355 14.51 5.77 15.36
C LYS A 355 14.79 5.46 16.83
N VAL A 356 14.03 6.06 17.76
CA VAL A 356 14.18 5.85 19.21
C VAL A 356 13.49 4.56 19.66
N SER A 357 12.34 4.20 19.09
CA SER A 357 11.64 2.96 19.44
C SER A 357 12.41 1.70 19.06
N LEU A 358 13.27 1.78 18.03
CA LEU A 358 14.09 0.66 17.56
C LEU A 358 15.41 0.50 18.35
N LEU A 359 15.68 1.36 19.33
CA LEU A 359 16.91 1.25 20.13
C LEU A 359 16.82 0.07 21.10
N PRO A 360 17.92 -0.70 21.27
CA PRO A 360 17.94 -1.87 22.16
C PRO A 360 17.73 -1.50 23.64
N ASN A 361 17.98 -0.25 24.01
CA ASN A 361 17.83 0.25 25.38
C ASN A 361 16.43 0.82 25.68
N THR A 362 15.51 0.82 24.70
CA THR A 362 14.15 1.33 24.91
C THR A 362 13.27 0.21 25.47
N PRO A 363 12.77 0.34 26.71
CA PRO A 363 11.95 -0.71 27.32
C PRO A 363 10.64 -0.89 26.54
N PRO A 364 10.04 -2.10 26.55
CA PRO A 364 8.86 -2.41 25.74
C PRO A 364 7.66 -1.51 26.05
N ILE A 365 7.54 -1.05 27.31
CA ILE A 365 6.50 -0.11 27.75
C ILE A 365 6.67 1.25 27.05
N ASP A 366 7.90 1.74 26.92
CA ASP A 366 8.20 2.98 26.21
C ASP A 366 7.93 2.85 24.71
N GLN A 367 8.20 1.69 24.12
CA GLN A 367 7.87 1.45 22.71
C GLN A 367 6.37 1.58 22.44
N ILE A 368 5.52 1.04 23.33
CA ILE A 368 4.07 1.19 23.25
C ILE A 368 3.67 2.66 23.43
N LEU A 369 4.23 3.36 24.43
CA LEU A 369 3.97 4.78 24.65
C LEU A 369 4.34 5.63 23.43
N LEU A 370 5.55 5.46 22.91
CA LEU A 370 6.05 6.16 21.73
C LEU A 370 5.20 5.88 20.50
N SER A 371 4.74 4.63 20.32
CA SER A 371 3.83 4.29 19.22
C SER A 371 2.48 5.00 19.33
N LYS A 372 1.94 5.13 20.55
CA LYS A 372 0.69 5.85 20.83
C LYS A 372 0.84 7.35 20.60
N LEU A 373 1.91 7.95 21.13
CA LEU A 373 2.23 9.37 20.94
C LEU A 373 2.45 9.69 19.46
N LYS A 374 3.15 8.82 18.72
CA LYS A 374 3.30 8.95 17.26
C LYS A 374 1.95 8.98 16.55
N LYS A 375 1.02 8.09 16.93
CA LYS A 375 -0.32 8.05 16.33
C LYS A 375 -1.11 9.33 16.62
N ASP A 376 -1.04 9.84 17.85
CA ASP A 376 -1.70 11.10 18.24
C ASP A 376 -1.08 12.32 17.53
N LEU A 377 0.24 12.31 17.38
CA LEU A 377 1.02 13.33 16.65
C LEU A 377 0.61 13.40 15.17
N LEU A 378 0.47 12.24 14.53
CA LEU A 378 0.22 12.15 13.09
C LEU A 378 -1.26 12.27 12.72
N ASN A 379 -2.20 12.15 13.67
CA ASN A 379 -3.65 12.12 13.42
C ASN A 379 -4.18 13.28 12.55
N THR A 380 -3.61 14.47 12.66
CA THR A 380 -4.05 15.66 11.90
C THR A 380 -3.34 15.83 10.55
N ILE A 381 -2.29 15.05 10.27
CA ILE A 381 -1.54 15.10 9.00
C ILE A 381 -1.63 13.79 8.20
N GLU A 382 -1.99 12.70 8.85
CA GLU A 382 -2.26 11.40 8.26
C GLU A 382 -3.77 11.15 8.12
N TYR A 383 -4.40 11.88 7.21
CA TYR A 383 -5.83 11.81 6.95
C TYR A 383 -6.14 11.74 5.45
N ALA A 384 -7.25 11.11 5.07
CA ALA A 384 -7.80 11.19 3.73
C ALA A 384 -9.22 11.72 3.80
N PRO A 385 -9.57 12.78 3.04
CA PRO A 385 -10.95 13.21 2.87
C PRO A 385 -11.86 12.07 2.42
N ILE A 386 -13.09 12.04 2.96
CA ILE A 386 -14.07 10.98 2.68
C ILE A 386 -14.35 10.85 1.18
N TRP A 387 -14.41 11.97 0.44
CA TRP A 387 -14.64 11.93 -1.00
C TRP A 387 -13.53 11.20 -1.77
N ILE A 388 -12.27 11.27 -1.33
CA ILE A 388 -11.16 10.52 -1.94
C ILE A 388 -11.36 9.03 -1.70
N ILE A 389 -11.63 8.67 -0.44
CA ILE A 389 -11.89 7.28 -0.05
C ILE A 389 -13.04 6.72 -0.90
N MET A 390 -14.13 7.48 -1.05
CA MET A 390 -15.28 7.09 -1.86
C MET A 390 -14.93 6.93 -3.35
N MET A 391 -14.20 7.87 -3.96
CA MET A 391 -13.82 7.79 -5.37
C MET A 391 -12.93 6.58 -5.66
N VAL A 392 -11.94 6.33 -4.80
CA VAL A 392 -11.04 5.18 -4.94
C VAL A 392 -11.80 3.87 -4.69
N ALA A 393 -12.68 3.82 -3.68
CA ALA A 393 -13.50 2.64 -3.41
C ALA A 393 -14.45 2.31 -4.57
N ILE A 394 -15.06 3.32 -5.20
CA ILE A 394 -15.92 3.13 -6.37
C ILE A 394 -15.08 2.67 -7.57
N ALA A 395 -13.94 3.30 -7.84
CA ALA A 395 -13.06 2.92 -8.93
C ALA A 395 -12.58 1.46 -8.80
N LEU A 396 -12.12 1.08 -7.61
CA LEU A 396 -11.73 -0.30 -7.31
C LEU A 396 -12.91 -1.27 -7.49
N SER A 397 -14.07 -0.95 -6.93
CA SER A 397 -15.27 -1.79 -6.98
C SER A 397 -15.80 -2.01 -8.40
N LEU A 398 -15.88 -0.95 -9.21
CA LEU A 398 -16.27 -1.02 -10.62
C LEU A 398 -15.23 -1.77 -11.44
N GLY A 399 -13.95 -1.50 -11.18
CA GLY A 399 -12.82 -2.28 -11.71
C GLY A 399 -13.04 -3.76 -11.45
N THR A 400 -13.33 -4.12 -10.19
CA THR A 400 -13.58 -5.50 -9.80
C THR A 400 -14.73 -6.16 -10.56
N MET A 401 -15.76 -5.40 -10.90
CA MET A 401 -16.90 -5.93 -11.65
C MET A 401 -16.59 -6.19 -13.14
N THR A 402 -15.49 -5.66 -13.66
CA THR A 402 -15.08 -5.77 -15.06
C THR A 402 -13.83 -6.64 -15.21
N GLY A 403 -13.46 -7.04 -16.43
CA GLY A 403 -12.15 -7.62 -16.76
C GLY A 403 -11.73 -8.98 -16.14
N TRP A 404 -12.45 -9.52 -15.15
CA TRP A 404 -12.01 -10.66 -14.31
C TRP A 404 -11.76 -11.98 -15.06
N ARG A 405 -12.42 -12.19 -16.21
CA ARG A 405 -12.49 -13.50 -16.90
C ARG A 405 -11.11 -14.05 -17.27
N ARG A 406 -10.21 -13.21 -17.79
CA ARG A 406 -8.91 -13.66 -18.32
C ARG A 406 -8.02 -14.26 -17.23
N ILE A 407 -7.82 -13.54 -16.14
CA ILE A 407 -6.93 -13.99 -15.06
C ILE A 407 -7.58 -15.12 -14.26
N ALA A 408 -8.91 -15.09 -14.07
CA ALA A 408 -9.63 -16.15 -13.36
C ALA A 408 -9.44 -17.51 -14.05
N THR A 409 -9.48 -17.55 -15.39
CA THR A 409 -9.20 -18.78 -16.15
C THR A 409 -7.78 -19.30 -15.94
N THR A 410 -6.78 -18.43 -15.88
CA THR A 410 -5.40 -18.85 -15.62
C THR A 410 -5.25 -19.45 -14.22
N ILE A 411 -5.80 -18.81 -13.19
CA ILE A 411 -5.69 -19.29 -11.80
C ILE A 411 -6.50 -20.57 -11.57
N GLY A 412 -7.73 -20.60 -12.05
CA GLY A 412 -8.66 -21.70 -11.79
C GLY A 412 -8.42 -22.96 -12.61
N GLU A 413 -7.94 -22.83 -13.85
CA GLU A 413 -7.81 -23.95 -14.79
C GLU A 413 -6.36 -24.33 -15.10
N LYS A 414 -5.41 -23.37 -15.08
CA LYS A 414 -4.04 -23.60 -15.61
C LYS A 414 -2.96 -23.80 -14.54
N VAL A 415 -3.25 -23.62 -13.25
CA VAL A 415 -2.25 -23.76 -12.17
C VAL A 415 -2.08 -25.23 -11.73
N GLY A 416 -3.18 -25.99 -11.63
CA GLY A 416 -3.19 -27.40 -11.22
C GLY A 416 -3.39 -28.37 -12.39
N LYS A 417 -2.79 -29.57 -12.32
CA LYS A 417 -3.05 -30.66 -13.30
C LYS A 417 -4.45 -31.27 -13.18
N LYS A 418 -5.11 -31.06 -12.03
CA LYS A 418 -6.51 -31.40 -11.76
C LYS A 418 -7.23 -30.12 -11.33
N GLY A 419 -8.55 -30.07 -11.51
CA GLY A 419 -9.38 -28.98 -10.98
C GLY A 419 -9.18 -28.82 -9.47
N MET A 420 -9.37 -27.60 -8.96
CA MET A 420 -9.16 -27.32 -7.55
C MET A 420 -10.24 -27.99 -6.67
N THR A 421 -9.81 -28.59 -5.56
CA THR A 421 -10.72 -29.18 -4.55
C THR A 421 -11.31 -28.09 -3.64
N TYR A 422 -12.44 -28.40 -2.99
CA TYR A 422 -13.07 -27.45 -2.09
C TYR A 422 -12.18 -27.06 -0.90
N ALA A 423 -11.46 -28.04 -0.34
CA ALA A 423 -10.53 -27.82 0.77
C ALA A 423 -9.33 -26.96 0.36
N GLN A 424 -8.75 -27.18 -0.83
CA GLN A 424 -7.67 -26.33 -1.35
C GLN A 424 -8.14 -24.89 -1.53
N GLY A 425 -9.32 -24.69 -2.15
CA GLY A 425 -9.88 -23.35 -2.35
C GLY A 425 -10.13 -22.62 -1.03
N MET A 426 -10.74 -23.30 -0.05
CA MET A 426 -10.99 -22.74 1.28
C MET A 426 -9.68 -22.39 2.00
N SER A 427 -8.72 -23.32 2.04
CA SER A 427 -7.44 -23.10 2.72
C SER A 427 -6.67 -21.93 2.11
N ALA A 428 -6.59 -21.88 0.76
CA ALA A 428 -5.87 -20.82 0.08
C ALA A 428 -6.51 -19.43 0.32
N GLN A 429 -7.83 -19.33 0.25
CA GLN A 429 -8.53 -18.07 0.51
C GLN A 429 -8.45 -17.63 1.96
N LEU A 430 -8.61 -18.54 2.91
CA LEU A 430 -8.53 -18.19 4.33
C LEU A 430 -7.13 -17.66 4.67
N THR A 431 -6.08 -18.34 4.19
CA THR A 431 -4.71 -17.85 4.35
C THR A 431 -4.52 -16.48 3.72
N ALA A 432 -4.96 -16.28 2.48
CA ALA A 432 -4.82 -14.98 1.82
C ALA A 432 -5.60 -13.87 2.55
N ALA A 433 -6.86 -14.12 2.94
CA ALA A 433 -7.69 -13.15 3.66
C ALA A 433 -7.02 -12.70 4.98
N VAL A 434 -6.50 -13.66 5.76
CA VAL A 434 -5.84 -13.38 7.03
C VAL A 434 -4.49 -12.69 6.81
N SER A 435 -3.63 -13.21 5.94
CA SER A 435 -2.30 -12.64 5.70
C SER A 435 -2.38 -11.22 5.12
N ILE A 436 -3.28 -10.97 4.16
CA ILE A 436 -3.49 -9.63 3.60
C ILE A 436 -4.13 -8.72 4.65
N GLY A 437 -5.08 -9.21 5.45
CA GLY A 437 -5.72 -8.43 6.52
C GLY A 437 -4.72 -7.98 7.59
N VAL A 438 -3.84 -8.89 8.04
CA VAL A 438 -2.75 -8.58 8.98
C VAL A 438 -1.81 -7.55 8.39
N ALA A 439 -1.37 -7.73 7.14
CA ALA A 439 -0.50 -6.77 6.46
C ALA A 439 -1.15 -5.38 6.34
N SER A 440 -2.45 -5.33 6.06
CA SER A 440 -3.20 -4.07 5.96
C SER A 440 -3.29 -3.35 7.30
N TYR A 441 -3.61 -4.08 8.37
CA TYR A 441 -3.67 -3.52 9.72
C TYR A 441 -2.31 -3.01 10.20
N THR A 442 -1.22 -3.70 9.85
CA THR A 442 0.15 -3.26 10.18
C THR A 442 0.69 -2.19 9.24
N GLY A 443 -0.07 -1.78 8.21
CA GLY A 443 0.34 -0.76 7.24
C GLY A 443 1.42 -1.23 6.26
N ILE A 444 1.62 -2.54 6.11
CA ILE A 444 2.61 -3.10 5.19
C ILE A 444 1.96 -3.28 3.82
N PRO A 445 2.41 -2.56 2.77
CA PRO A 445 1.98 -2.85 1.41
C PRO A 445 2.50 -4.23 0.99
N VAL A 446 1.61 -5.07 0.49
CA VAL A 446 1.92 -6.44 0.04
C VAL A 446 1.34 -6.72 -1.34
N SER A 447 1.84 -7.77 -1.99
CA SER A 447 1.28 -8.27 -3.25
C SER A 447 0.17 -9.29 -2.97
N THR A 448 -1.08 -8.84 -3.03
CA THR A 448 -2.28 -9.67 -2.81
C THR A 448 -2.37 -10.81 -3.83
N THR A 449 -2.13 -10.52 -5.12
CA THR A 449 -1.96 -11.52 -6.19
C THR A 449 -0.92 -12.58 -5.85
N HIS A 450 0.27 -12.20 -5.38
CA HIS A 450 1.31 -13.18 -5.09
C HIS A 450 0.95 -14.06 -3.89
N ILE A 451 0.42 -13.45 -2.80
CA ILE A 451 -0.01 -14.20 -1.61
C ILE A 451 -1.05 -15.25 -1.97
N LEU A 452 -2.09 -14.89 -2.73
CA LEU A 452 -3.11 -15.87 -3.08
C LEU A 452 -2.56 -16.93 -4.05
N SER A 453 -1.87 -16.52 -5.11
CA SER A 453 -1.33 -17.44 -6.11
C SER A 453 -0.37 -18.45 -5.47
N SER A 454 0.47 -17.99 -4.53
CA SER A 454 1.37 -18.87 -3.78
C SER A 454 0.62 -19.73 -2.78
N SER A 455 -0.43 -19.24 -2.12
CA SER A 455 -1.32 -20.05 -1.28
C SER A 455 -1.99 -21.17 -2.07
N VAL A 456 -2.51 -20.88 -3.27
CA VAL A 456 -3.09 -21.91 -4.15
C VAL A 456 -2.02 -22.94 -4.52
N ALA A 457 -0.84 -22.50 -4.98
CA ALA A 457 0.27 -23.40 -5.31
C ALA A 457 0.69 -24.28 -4.12
N GLY A 458 0.77 -23.71 -2.92
CA GLY A 458 1.11 -24.42 -1.67
C GLY A 458 0.07 -25.49 -1.33
N THR A 459 -1.22 -25.18 -1.46
CA THR A 459 -2.27 -26.17 -1.22
C THR A 459 -2.24 -27.31 -2.23
N ILE A 460 -1.91 -27.03 -3.50
CA ILE A 460 -1.81 -28.06 -4.54
C ILE A 460 -0.62 -28.98 -4.24
N LEU A 461 0.58 -28.42 -4.01
CA LEU A 461 1.79 -29.21 -3.78
C LEU A 461 1.65 -30.13 -2.55
N LEU A 462 1.24 -29.58 -1.41
CA LEU A 462 1.19 -30.31 -0.14
C LEU A 462 -0.03 -31.25 -0.04
N SER A 463 -1.02 -31.09 -0.90
CA SER A 463 -2.07 -32.09 -1.10
C SER A 463 -1.65 -33.25 -2.02
N GLY A 464 -0.39 -33.30 -2.48
CA GLY A 464 0.07 -34.29 -3.46
C GLY A 464 -0.56 -34.12 -4.86
N GLY A 465 -1.13 -32.94 -5.13
CA GLY A 465 -1.63 -32.58 -6.45
C GLY A 465 -0.46 -32.18 -7.36
N GLY A 466 -0.50 -32.65 -8.61
CA GLY A 466 0.50 -32.24 -9.59
C GLY A 466 0.33 -30.77 -9.99
N ILE A 467 1.40 -29.99 -9.89
CA ILE A 467 1.46 -28.61 -10.39
C ILE A 467 1.81 -28.60 -11.87
N GLN A 468 1.23 -27.68 -12.64
CA GLN A 468 1.64 -27.45 -14.03
C GLN A 468 2.89 -26.56 -14.07
N LEU A 469 4.07 -27.20 -14.09
CA LEU A 469 5.37 -26.52 -13.99
C LEU A 469 5.57 -25.43 -15.05
N ARG A 470 5.06 -25.63 -16.27
CA ARG A 470 5.13 -24.62 -17.35
C ARG A 470 4.39 -23.33 -16.97
N THR A 471 3.16 -23.43 -16.48
CA THR A 471 2.36 -22.26 -16.07
C THR A 471 3.02 -21.54 -14.91
N VAL A 472 3.46 -22.28 -13.88
CA VAL A 472 4.13 -21.68 -12.71
C VAL A 472 5.43 -20.98 -13.10
N LYS A 473 6.23 -21.57 -14.00
CA LYS A 473 7.46 -20.94 -14.50
C LYS A 473 7.16 -19.61 -15.21
N ILE A 474 6.12 -19.56 -16.04
CA ILE A 474 5.71 -18.33 -16.73
C ILE A 474 5.26 -17.26 -15.72
N ILE A 475 4.47 -17.64 -14.71
CA ILE A 475 4.02 -16.73 -13.65
C ILE A 475 5.22 -16.17 -12.87
N LEU A 476 6.16 -17.03 -12.45
CA LEU A 476 7.35 -16.59 -11.71
C LEU A 476 8.25 -15.66 -12.54
N ILE A 477 8.42 -15.93 -13.83
CA ILE A 477 9.15 -15.03 -14.74
C ILE A 477 8.44 -13.68 -14.83
N ALA A 478 7.11 -13.67 -14.98
CA ALA A 478 6.34 -12.43 -15.01
C ALA A 478 6.49 -11.64 -13.70
N TRP A 479 6.48 -12.30 -12.54
CA TRP A 479 6.68 -11.66 -11.24
C TRP A 479 8.06 -11.03 -11.12
N LEU A 480 9.11 -11.75 -11.51
CA LEU A 480 10.49 -11.26 -11.48
C LEU A 480 10.69 -10.09 -12.44
N LEU A 481 10.10 -10.14 -13.64
CA LEU A 481 10.23 -9.11 -14.66
C LEU A 481 9.37 -7.87 -14.42
N THR A 482 8.33 -7.96 -13.59
CA THR A 482 7.39 -6.85 -13.36
C THR A 482 8.09 -5.61 -12.82
N LEU A 483 8.93 -5.75 -11.80
CA LEU A 483 9.67 -4.64 -11.20
C LEU A 483 10.64 -3.97 -12.19
N PRO A 484 11.60 -4.69 -12.83
CA PRO A 484 12.57 -4.06 -13.73
C PRO A 484 11.91 -3.45 -14.96
N ILE A 485 10.87 -4.08 -15.53
CA ILE A 485 10.19 -3.51 -16.69
C ILE A 485 9.42 -2.25 -16.31
N SER A 486 8.73 -2.24 -15.16
CA SER A 486 8.03 -1.03 -14.69
C SER A 486 9.00 0.11 -14.39
N MET A 487 10.16 -0.20 -13.83
CA MET A 487 11.23 0.76 -13.56
C MET A 487 11.81 1.38 -14.85
N LEU A 488 12.08 0.55 -15.86
CA LEU A 488 12.58 1.04 -17.15
C LEU A 488 11.50 1.83 -17.89
N LEU A 489 10.25 1.36 -17.87
CA LEU A 489 9.14 2.01 -18.56
C LEU A 489 8.82 3.38 -17.96
N SER A 490 8.75 3.50 -16.62
CA SER A 490 8.50 4.78 -15.97
C SER A 490 9.65 5.78 -16.18
N GLY A 491 10.89 5.30 -16.10
CA GLY A 491 12.07 6.13 -16.37
C GLY A 491 12.13 6.62 -17.81
N ALA A 492 11.87 5.74 -18.78
CA ALA A 492 11.85 6.10 -20.20
C ALA A 492 10.72 7.09 -20.52
N LEU A 493 9.51 6.87 -20.01
CA LEU A 493 8.39 7.79 -20.19
C LEU A 493 8.65 9.15 -19.56
N TYR A 494 9.31 9.19 -18.39
CA TYR A 494 9.67 10.43 -17.75
C TYR A 494 10.76 11.20 -18.51
N ALA A 495 11.83 10.53 -18.93
CA ALA A 495 12.90 11.14 -19.73
C ALA A 495 12.37 11.69 -21.07
N LEU A 496 11.47 10.94 -21.72
CA LEU A 496 10.84 11.37 -22.97
C LEU A 496 9.90 12.56 -22.75
N ALA A 497 9.09 12.54 -21.69
CA ALA A 497 8.19 13.64 -21.38
C ALA A 497 8.93 14.93 -21.04
N ILE A 498 10.07 14.86 -20.34
CA ILE A 498 10.94 16.03 -20.11
C ILE A 498 11.51 16.57 -21.42
N LYS A 499 11.88 15.71 -22.39
CA LYS A 499 12.50 16.15 -23.64
C LYS A 499 11.51 16.84 -24.60
N ILE A 500 10.22 16.51 -24.50
CA ILE A 500 9.16 17.07 -25.34
C ILE A 500 8.74 18.47 -24.88
N MET A 501 8.97 18.79 -23.61
CA MET A 501 8.71 20.11 -23.01
C MET A 501 9.96 20.96 -22.98
#